data_AF-A0A3C1FUQ7-F1
#
_entry.id   AF-A0A3C1FUQ7-F1
#
_cell.length_a   1.000
_cell.length_b   1.000
_cell.length_c   1.000
_cell.angle_alpha   90.00
_cell.angle_beta   90.00
_cell.angle_gamma   90.00
#
_symmetry.space_group_name_H-M   'P 1'
#
loop_
_entity.id
_entity.type
_entity.pdbx_description
1 polymer ?
#
loop_
_entity_poly.entity_id
_entity_poly.type
_entity_poly.pdbx_seq_one_letter_code
_entity_poly.pdbx_strand_id
1 'polypeptide(L)'
;MEEVNELIRRYGLEEDKEHVIIPLPSKNGGMKRCFLLKRRFIRIVYPEGHQVDYPLAEAIEATVRFPELPLSEALYLMHKESGAQESEISDDKDEAQ
;
A
#
# COMPACT_ATOMS: atom_id res chain seq x y z
N MET A 1 -6.01 6.15 12.61
CA MET A 1 -6.32 4.80 13.13
C MET A 1 -7.78 4.45 12.95
N GLU A 2 -8.72 5.40 13.00
CA GLU A 2 -10.14 5.10 12.71
C GLU A 2 -10.37 4.51 11.32
N GLU A 3 -9.74 5.08 10.28
CA GLU A 3 -9.78 4.55 8.92
C GLU A 3 -9.28 3.09 8.84
N VAL A 4 -8.14 2.80 9.49
CA VAL A 4 -7.60 1.43 9.58
C VAL A 4 -8.60 0.49 10.29
N ASN A 5 -9.23 0.95 11.37
CA ASN A 5 -10.25 0.16 12.08
C ASN A 5 -11.48 -0.10 11.19
N GLU A 6 -11.86 0.86 10.36
CA GLU A 6 -12.93 0.69 9.39
C GLU A 6 -12.56 -0.37 8.35
N LEU A 7 -11.36 -0.30 7.79
CA LEU A 7 -10.87 -1.31 6.83
C LEU A 7 -10.81 -2.71 7.44
N ILE A 8 -10.33 -2.82 8.70
CA ILE A 8 -10.31 -4.09 9.44
C ILE A 8 -11.72 -4.68 9.52
N ARG A 9 -12.73 -3.87 9.87
CA ARG A 9 -14.12 -4.33 9.95
C ARG A 9 -14.70 -4.66 8.57
N ARG A 10 -14.46 -3.80 7.58
CA ARG A 10 -14.99 -3.90 6.22
C ARG A 10 -14.51 -5.18 5.53
N TYR A 11 -13.23 -5.50 5.68
CA TYR A 11 -12.61 -6.65 5.05
C TYR A 11 -12.52 -7.89 5.96
N GLY A 12 -13.00 -7.80 7.20
CA GLY A 12 -12.93 -8.91 8.16
C GLY A 12 -11.48 -9.31 8.49
N LEU A 13 -10.59 -8.32 8.61
CA LEU A 13 -9.18 -8.55 8.91
C LEU A 13 -8.98 -8.89 10.39
N GLU A 14 -7.88 -9.58 10.68
CA GLU A 14 -7.44 -9.85 12.04
C GLU A 14 -6.43 -8.77 12.47
N GLU A 15 -6.26 -8.54 13.77
CA GLU A 15 -5.24 -7.63 14.28
C GLU A 15 -4.70 -8.09 15.65
N ASP A 16 -3.41 -7.84 15.91
CA ASP A 16 -2.79 -8.04 17.22
C ASP A 16 -2.23 -6.72 17.77
N LYS A 17 -1.33 -6.74 18.76
CA LYS A 17 -0.77 -5.49 19.32
C LYS A 17 0.08 -4.70 18.32
N GLU A 18 0.72 -5.39 17.38
CA GLU A 18 1.75 -4.85 16.49
C GLU A 18 1.37 -4.91 15.01
N HIS A 19 0.42 -5.77 14.62
CA HIS A 19 0.13 -6.09 13.23
C HIS A 19 -1.35 -6.02 12.87
N VAL A 20 -1.62 -5.58 11.65
CA VAL A 20 -2.84 -5.92 10.90
C VAL A 20 -2.54 -7.17 10.07
N ILE A 21 -3.40 -8.17 10.17
CA ILE A 21 -3.22 -9.49 9.58
C ILE A 21 -4.27 -9.67 8.49
N ILE A 22 -3.78 -9.76 7.25
CA ILE A 22 -4.62 -9.84 6.06
C ILE A 22 -4.61 -11.28 5.52
N PRO A 23 -5.75 -11.99 5.57
CA PRO A 23 -5.87 -13.31 4.95
C PRO A 23 -5.99 -13.15 3.43
N LEU A 24 -5.07 -13.77 2.69
CA LEU A 24 -5.02 -13.68 1.23
C LEU A 24 -5.16 -15.08 0.61
N PRO A 25 -5.84 -15.21 -0.54
CA PRO A 25 -5.81 -16.44 -1.31
C PRO A 25 -4.38 -16.70 -1.82
N SER A 26 -3.97 -17.96 -1.79
CA SER A 26 -2.74 -18.44 -2.42
C SER A 26 -3.08 -19.16 -3.72
N LYS A 27 -2.19 -19.07 -4.71
CA LYS A 27 -2.29 -19.78 -6.00
C LYS A 27 -2.50 -21.28 -5.87
N ASN A 28 -2.10 -21.88 -4.74
CA ASN A 28 -2.22 -23.32 -4.49
C ASN A 28 -3.55 -23.72 -3.80
N GLY A 29 -4.54 -22.81 -3.73
CA GLY A 29 -5.83 -23.07 -3.08
C GLY A 29 -5.82 -22.99 -1.55
N GLY A 30 -4.67 -22.66 -0.94
CA GLY A 30 -4.54 -22.38 0.49
C GLY A 30 -4.73 -20.89 0.82
N MET A 31 -4.78 -20.56 2.11
CA MET A 31 -4.77 -19.18 2.59
C MET A 31 -3.38 -18.80 3.11
N LYS A 32 -2.83 -17.68 2.64
CA LYS A 32 -1.61 -17.07 3.20
C LYS A 32 -2.00 -15.90 4.10
N ARG A 33 -1.17 -15.58 5.09
CA ARG A 33 -1.36 -14.40 5.95
C ARG A 33 -0.29 -13.37 5.66
N CYS A 34 -0.71 -12.15 5.32
CA CYS A 34 0.17 -10.99 5.22
C CYS A 34 0.09 -10.20 6.53
N PHE A 35 1.23 -9.72 7.01
CA PHE A 35 1.33 -8.98 8.27
C PHE A 35 1.86 -7.58 7.97
N LEU A 36 1.05 -6.57 8.26
CA LEU A 36 1.44 -5.16 8.14
C LEU A 36 1.63 -4.57 9.54
N LEU A 37 2.77 -3.91 9.77
CA LEU A 37 3.04 -3.24 11.04
C LEU A 37 2.05 -2.09 11.29
N LYS A 38 1.50 -2.02 12.50
CA LYS A 38 0.64 -0.93 12.99
C LYS A 38 1.44 0.34 13.24
N ARG A 39 1.87 0.97 12.15
CA ARG A 39 2.53 2.28 12.14
C ARG A 39 1.64 3.26 11.37
N ARG A 40 1.82 4.56 11.62
CA ARG A 40 1.07 5.58 10.87
C ARG A 40 1.39 5.53 9.38
N PHE A 41 2.66 5.25 9.06
CA PHE A 41 3.17 5.19 7.70
C PHE A 41 4.07 3.95 7.50
N ILE A 42 4.08 3.44 6.29
CA ILE A 42 4.99 2.42 5.79
C ILE A 42 5.85 3.06 4.70
N ARG A 43 7.17 3.00 4.87
CA ARG A 43 8.11 3.49 3.86
C ARG A 43 8.41 2.42 2.84
N ILE A 44 8.22 2.71 1.57
CA ILE A 44 8.69 1.90 0.45
C ILE A 44 9.96 2.54 -0.09
N VAL A 45 11.02 1.73 -0.23
CA VAL A 45 12.28 2.13 -0.86
C VAL A 45 12.32 1.47 -2.23
N TYR A 46 12.31 2.27 -3.28
CA TYR A 46 12.38 1.80 -4.66
C TYR A 46 13.83 1.63 -5.11
N PRO A 47 14.11 0.76 -6.11
CA PRO A 47 15.46 0.46 -6.57
C PRO A 47 16.30 1.68 -6.98
N GLU A 48 15.65 2.74 -7.45
CA GLU A 48 16.29 4.00 -7.90
C GLU A 48 16.70 4.91 -6.73
N GLY A 49 16.49 4.48 -5.48
CA GLY A 49 16.79 5.25 -4.28
C GLY A 49 15.68 6.19 -3.84
N HIS A 50 14.57 6.27 -4.59
CA HIS A 50 13.39 7.01 -4.20
C HIS A 50 12.69 6.35 -3.00
N GLN A 51 12.19 7.17 -2.07
CA GLN A 51 11.49 6.72 -0.87
C GLN A 51 10.13 7.41 -0.80
N VAL A 52 9.08 6.63 -0.55
CA VAL A 52 7.72 7.15 -0.38
C VAL A 52 7.12 6.57 0.88
N ASP A 53 6.51 7.44 1.69
CA ASP A 53 5.81 7.07 2.93
C ASP A 53 4.31 6.99 2.65
N TYR A 54 3.73 5.79 2.76
CA TYR A 54 2.31 5.54 2.53
C TYR A 54 1.57 5.36 3.86
N PRO A 55 0.35 5.93 4.02
CA PRO A 55 -0.52 5.63 5.14
C PRO A 55 -0.77 4.11 5.25
N LEU A 56 -0.87 3.59 6.48
CA LEU A 56 -1.19 2.17 6.68
C LEU A 56 -2.52 1.77 6.02
N ALA A 57 -3.51 2.67 5.97
CA ALA A 57 -4.78 2.43 5.30
C ALA A 57 -4.60 2.10 3.82
N GLU A 58 -3.77 2.89 3.11
CA GLU A 58 -3.45 2.65 1.70
C GLU A 58 -2.69 1.34 1.50
N ALA A 59 -1.77 1.00 2.40
CA ALA A 59 -1.07 -0.27 2.33
C ALA A 59 -2.02 -1.48 2.53
N ILE A 60 -3.02 -1.35 3.42
CA ILE A 60 -4.06 -2.38 3.59
C ILE A 60 -4.89 -2.51 2.32
N GLU A 61 -5.39 -1.40 1.76
CA GLU A 61 -6.20 -1.39 0.54
C GLU A 61 -5.44 -2.00 -0.64
N ALA A 62 -4.19 -1.58 -0.86
CA ALA A 62 -3.34 -2.11 -1.92
C ALA A 62 -3.12 -3.63 -1.76
N THR A 63 -2.91 -4.11 -0.54
CA THR A 63 -2.70 -5.54 -0.25
C THR A 63 -3.96 -6.37 -0.49
N VAL A 64 -5.13 -5.87 -0.09
CA VAL A 64 -6.41 -6.55 -0.30
C VAL A 64 -6.78 -6.58 -1.78
N ARG A 65 -6.58 -5.47 -2.49
CA ARG A 65 -6.96 -5.30 -3.89
C ARG A 65 -6.06 -6.07 -4.86
N PHE A 66 -4.76 -6.16 -4.55
CA PHE A 66 -3.78 -6.83 -5.41
C PHE A 66 -3.01 -7.92 -4.62
N PRO A 67 -3.68 -9.00 -4.20
CA PRO A 67 -3.14 -9.98 -3.24
C PRO A 67 -1.95 -10.80 -3.77
N GLU A 68 -1.74 -10.79 -5.08
CA GLU A 68 -0.69 -11.53 -5.76
C GLU A 68 0.55 -10.68 -6.06
N LEU A 69 0.48 -9.36 -5.84
CA LEU A 69 1.57 -8.43 -6.14
C LEU A 69 2.37 -8.06 -4.88
N PRO A 70 3.67 -7.73 -5.02
CA PRO A 70 4.41 -7.03 -3.98
C PRO A 70 3.73 -5.71 -3.62
N LEU A 71 3.80 -5.32 -2.34
CA LEU A 71 3.16 -4.09 -1.84
C LEU A 71 3.59 -2.84 -2.63
N SER A 72 4.86 -2.74 -3.00
CA SER A 72 5.40 -1.62 -3.79
C SER A 72 4.75 -1.50 -5.17
N GLU A 73 4.46 -2.62 -5.82
CA GLU A 73 3.77 -2.66 -7.12
C GLU A 73 2.28 -2.40 -6.98
N ALA A 74 1.66 -2.97 -5.95
CA ALA A 74 0.25 -2.76 -5.63
C ALA A 74 -0.07 -1.28 -5.36
N LEU A 75 0.78 -0.63 -4.55
CA LEU A 75 0.68 0.81 -4.28
C LEU A 75 0.88 1.63 -5.56
N TYR A 76 1.91 1.32 -6.35
CA TYR A 76 2.14 2.00 -7.63
C TYR A 76 0.91 1.91 -8.56
N LEU A 77 0.30 0.74 -8.70
CA LEU A 77 -0.91 0.57 -9.51
C LEU A 77 -2.09 1.35 -8.95
N MET A 78 -2.29 1.32 -7.63
CA MET A 78 -3.38 2.05 -6.97
C MET A 78 -3.28 3.56 -7.21
N HIS A 79 -2.09 4.14 -7.08
CA HIS A 79 -1.89 5.57 -7.36
C HIS A 79 -1.87 5.89 -8.85
N LYS A 80 -1.45 4.97 -9.72
CA LYS A 80 -1.54 5.14 -11.17
C LYS A 80 -2.99 5.13 -11.67
N GLU A 81 -3.84 4.27 -11.10
CA GLU A 81 -5.28 4.26 -11.38
C GLU A 81 -5.95 5.53 -10.87
N SER A 82 -5.58 6.01 -9.68
CA SER A 82 -6.03 7.31 -9.16
C SER A 82 -5.48 8.49 -9.97
N GLY A 83 -4.28 8.34 -10.54
CA GLY A 83 -3.58 9.32 -11.37
C GLY A 83 -4.19 9.56 -12.76
N ALA A 84 -5.31 8.92 -13.11
CA ALA A 84 -6.19 9.45 -14.16
C ALA A 84 -6.81 10.80 -13.77
N GLN A 85 -6.70 11.20 -12.49
CA GLN A 85 -6.91 12.56 -12.00
C GLN A 85 -5.88 12.91 -10.92
N GLU A 86 -4.61 13.09 -11.29
CA GLU A 86 -3.76 14.09 -10.63
C GLU A 86 -2.55 14.36 -11.53
N SER A 87 -2.65 15.51 -12.19
CA SER A 87 -1.69 16.14 -13.08
C SER A 87 -0.44 16.62 -12.33
N GLU A 88 0.70 16.48 -13.03
CA GLU A 88 1.89 17.33 -12.95
C GLU A 88 2.76 17.23 -11.69
N ILE A 89 3.79 16.38 -11.76
CA ILE A 89 5.10 16.75 -11.22
C ILE A 89 5.81 17.48 -12.37
N SER A 90 5.84 18.80 -12.28
CA SER A 90 6.67 19.66 -13.09
C SER A 90 8.14 19.41 -12.74
N ASP A 91 8.86 18.74 -13.63
CA ASP A 91 10.33 18.86 -13.68
C ASP A 91 10.65 20.29 -14.15
N ASP A 92 10.81 21.22 -13.21
CA ASP A 92 11.55 22.46 -13.47
C ASP A 92 13.02 22.09 -13.70
N LYS A 93 13.34 21.79 -14.96
CA LYS A 93 14.70 21.91 -15.46
C LYS A 93 14.98 23.39 -15.67
N ASP A 94 15.65 24.00 -14.69
CA ASP A 94 16.38 25.24 -14.89
C ASP A 94 17.50 25.00 -15.93
N GLU A 95 17.22 25.32 -17.19
CA GLU A 95 18.23 25.75 -18.14
C GLU A 95 18.40 27.27 -18.02
N ALA A 96 19.53 27.73 -17.49
CA ALA A 96 20.00 29.09 -17.73
C ALA A 96 21.54 29.17 -17.71
N GLN A 97 22.07 29.17 -18.94
CA GLN A 97 23.25 29.90 -19.48
C GLN A 97 24.67 29.47 -19.09
#